data_AF-A0A962AY30-F1
#
_entry.id   AF-A0A962AY30-F1
#
_cell.length_a   1.000
_cell.length_b   1.000
_cell.length_c   1.000
_cell.angle_alpha   90.00
_cell.angle_beta   90.00
_cell.angle_gamma   90.00
#
_symmetry.space_group_name_H-M   'P 1'
#
loop_
_entity.id
_entity.type
_entity.pdbx_description
1 polymer ?
#
loop_
_entity_poly.entity_id
_entity_poly.type
_entity_poly.pdbx_seq_one_letter_code
_entity_poly.pdbx_strand_id
1 'polypeptide(L)'
;WDARPFPAFPDVGLLWADAPNWETGHWLNGRLEGAPLDALVSELAAPAIDDAASAPRPDVRGFVDGYVLDRAMSARAAIEPLAGAFAFDPVVSGGAIRFLRRARAPSSVLNDNDLAPDREGALVRVTRAQESELPHELALTFGDADNDYEVATVLSRRIEGRSQRRSENETAVMTHRAAAQRIADIWLEDAWRARETVEFRLAPQAAAIEPGDIVSLPGDSGARAWQITRITEGAVRECFARSVDPTIYDRAPPAYARRKRSKPRAPGPPYVVTLDLAIARNQPTTTQYIAACADPWPGALTVYRNYGFSLDPLLTLSAPATIGETLDELGPGPVGRFDRGANLTIKLHSGALAGVGDALALDGRATMAIRGADDAWEIFAFAHAELVARDTYRLSRLLRGLGGEEALAARTVAAGATVVLLDRAVAPLAAGLSSVGVTLDLRVGPAISGASDANYVSIPATATDKAFRPYAPVRPQARAAPAGIEISFLRRGRIDADAWEPIEIPLGEDVESYRIEIARPSGGPRKIVSASPSVLYATADINADFGSQPAALDLTIRQVSASVGPGFPLVAHVPVQ
;
A
#
# COMPACT_ATOMS: atom_id res chain seq x y z
N TRP A 1 -9.22 -25.85 15.57
CA TRP A 1 -9.27 -25.18 14.25
C TRP A 1 -8.54 -23.86 14.38
N ASP A 2 -7.47 -23.69 13.61
CA ASP A 2 -6.72 -22.43 13.58
C ASP A 2 -7.34 -21.49 12.59
N ALA A 3 -7.75 -20.32 13.07
CA ALA A 3 -8.44 -19.30 12.29
C ALA A 3 -7.50 -18.36 11.52
N ARG A 4 -6.17 -18.53 11.63
CA ARG A 4 -5.23 -17.66 10.91
C ARG A 4 -5.43 -17.82 9.39
N PRO A 5 -5.55 -16.72 8.63
CA PRO A 5 -5.79 -16.80 7.20
C PRO A 5 -4.54 -17.30 6.45
N PHE A 6 -4.72 -18.16 5.45
CA PHE A 6 -3.69 -18.53 4.48
C PHE A 6 -3.82 -17.64 3.23
N PRO A 7 -2.72 -17.21 2.55
CA PRO A 7 -1.32 -17.52 2.82
C PRO A 7 -0.70 -16.62 3.88
N ALA A 8 -1.49 -15.70 4.48
CA ALA A 8 -0.97 -14.74 5.44
C ALA A 8 -0.14 -15.50 6.47
N PHE A 9 -0.72 -16.39 7.27
CA PHE A 9 0.04 -17.39 8.03
C PHE A 9 0.44 -18.53 7.08
N PRO A 10 1.75 -18.83 6.94
CA PRO A 10 2.88 -18.35 7.74
C PRO A 10 3.73 -17.22 7.12
N ASP A 11 3.40 -16.73 5.93
CA ASP A 11 4.28 -15.86 5.12
C ASP A 11 4.64 -14.50 5.75
N VAL A 12 3.71 -13.86 6.47
CA VAL A 12 3.96 -12.66 7.32
C VAL A 12 4.62 -13.03 8.67
N GLY A 13 5.79 -13.67 8.61
CA GLY A 13 6.49 -14.22 9.79
C GLY A 13 6.91 -13.20 10.88
N LEU A 14 6.83 -11.89 10.62
CA LEU A 14 6.98 -10.88 11.68
C LEU A 14 5.76 -10.81 12.62
N LEU A 15 4.59 -11.26 12.16
CA LEU A 15 3.35 -11.25 12.92
C LEU A 15 3.17 -12.56 13.72
N TRP A 16 3.60 -13.70 13.18
CA TRP A 16 3.50 -14.99 13.87
C TRP A 16 4.89 -15.55 14.15
N ALA A 17 5.28 -15.54 15.42
CA ALA A 17 6.57 -16.05 15.88
C ALA A 17 6.77 -17.54 15.57
N ASP A 18 5.68 -18.31 15.48
CA ASP A 18 5.65 -19.74 15.17
C ASP A 18 5.53 -20.06 13.68
N ALA A 19 5.60 -19.06 12.79
CA ALA A 19 5.58 -19.27 11.33
C ALA A 19 6.57 -20.34 10.82
N PRO A 20 7.81 -20.46 11.33
CA PRO A 20 8.72 -21.53 10.92
C PRO A 20 8.20 -22.94 11.19
N ASN A 21 7.30 -23.11 12.16
CA ASN A 21 6.73 -24.40 12.54
C ASN A 21 5.51 -24.77 11.69
N TRP A 22 5.04 -23.92 10.76
CA TRP A 22 3.92 -24.28 9.90
C TRP A 22 4.24 -25.53 9.06
N GLU A 23 5.49 -25.68 8.61
CA GLU A 23 5.88 -26.74 7.69
C GLU A 23 5.73 -28.15 8.31
N THR A 24 6.10 -28.30 9.58
CA THR A 24 6.06 -29.58 10.33
C THR A 24 4.97 -29.62 11.40
N GLY A 25 4.25 -28.52 11.60
CA GLY A 25 3.23 -28.39 12.62
C GLY A 25 1.89 -29.01 12.22
N HIS A 26 1.02 -29.16 13.22
CA HIS A 26 -0.31 -29.77 13.10
C HIS A 26 -1.35 -28.89 12.38
N TRP A 27 -0.95 -27.69 11.94
CA TRP A 27 -1.83 -26.70 11.32
C TRP A 27 -2.17 -27.12 9.87
N LEU A 28 -3.43 -26.95 9.48
CA LEU A 28 -3.95 -27.37 8.16
C LEU A 28 -4.22 -26.18 7.22
N ASN A 29 -3.92 -24.95 7.64
CA ASN A 29 -4.13 -23.71 6.90
C ASN A 29 -3.34 -23.78 5.58
N GLY A 30 -4.06 -23.76 4.44
CA GLY A 30 -3.48 -23.90 3.09
C GLY A 30 -3.13 -25.33 2.67
N ARG A 31 -3.41 -26.35 3.49
CA ARG A 31 -3.11 -27.77 3.21
C ARG A 31 -4.35 -28.65 3.07
N LEU A 32 -5.49 -28.16 3.60
CA LEU A 32 -6.75 -28.89 3.53
C LEU A 32 -7.35 -28.89 2.11
N GLU A 33 -6.96 -27.92 1.27
CA GLU A 33 -7.60 -27.65 -0.03
C GLU A 33 -7.01 -28.47 -1.19
N GLY A 34 -5.84 -29.09 -1.03
CA GLY A 34 -5.23 -29.91 -2.07
C GLY A 34 -5.82 -31.32 -2.15
N ALA A 35 -5.48 -32.03 -3.22
CA ALA A 35 -6.02 -33.35 -3.55
C ALA A 35 -4.99 -34.46 -3.28
N PRO A 36 -5.37 -35.54 -2.57
CA PRO A 36 -4.55 -36.74 -2.52
C PRO A 36 -4.56 -37.43 -3.89
N LEU A 37 -3.40 -37.91 -4.32
CA LEU A 37 -3.19 -38.34 -5.71
C LEU A 37 -3.98 -39.61 -6.07
N ASP A 38 -4.22 -40.51 -5.11
CA ASP A 38 -5.06 -41.69 -5.30
C ASP A 38 -6.49 -41.32 -5.68
N ALA A 39 -7.10 -40.36 -4.97
CA ALA A 39 -8.43 -39.86 -5.29
C ALA A 39 -8.45 -39.13 -6.63
N LEU A 40 -7.45 -38.30 -6.93
CA LEU A 40 -7.34 -37.60 -8.21
C LEU A 40 -7.25 -38.58 -9.39
N VAL A 41 -6.41 -39.61 -9.30
CA VAL A 41 -6.26 -40.61 -10.36
C VAL A 41 -7.53 -41.43 -10.53
N SER A 42 -8.21 -41.80 -9.44
CA SER A 42 -9.51 -42.45 -9.50
C SER A 42 -10.56 -41.61 -10.23
N GLU A 43 -10.65 -40.32 -9.90
CA GLU A 43 -11.59 -39.39 -10.55
C GLU A 43 -11.29 -39.21 -12.04
N LEU A 44 -10.02 -39.05 -12.41
CA LEU A 44 -9.60 -38.93 -13.81
C LEU A 44 -9.87 -40.22 -14.61
N ALA A 45 -9.83 -41.38 -13.96
CA ALA A 45 -10.02 -42.68 -14.59
C ALA A 45 -11.50 -43.07 -14.70
N ALA A 46 -12.37 -42.58 -13.82
CA ALA A 46 -13.79 -42.95 -13.73
C ALA A 46 -14.56 -42.83 -15.07
N PRO A 47 -14.34 -41.81 -15.92
CA PRO A 47 -15.03 -41.72 -17.21
C PRO A 47 -14.63 -42.80 -18.23
N ALA A 48 -13.53 -43.51 -17.99
CA ALA A 48 -12.91 -44.43 -18.95
C ALA A 48 -12.85 -45.89 -18.49
N ILE A 49 -13.23 -46.19 -17.24
CA ILE A 49 -13.15 -47.52 -16.63
C ILE A 49 -14.44 -47.78 -15.86
N ASP A 50 -15.10 -48.91 -16.11
CA ASP A 50 -16.28 -49.31 -15.33
C ASP A 50 -15.93 -49.51 -13.84
N ASP A 51 -16.85 -49.18 -12.94
CA ASP A 51 -16.64 -49.31 -11.47
C ASP A 51 -16.23 -50.73 -11.04
N ALA A 52 -16.65 -51.77 -11.77
CA ALA A 52 -16.28 -53.17 -11.52
C ALA A 52 -14.86 -53.54 -12.02
N ALA A 53 -14.23 -52.69 -12.83
CA ALA A 53 -12.93 -52.89 -13.47
C ALA A 53 -11.83 -51.96 -12.92
N SER A 54 -12.08 -51.26 -11.80
CA SER A 54 -11.11 -50.40 -11.11
C SER A 54 -10.93 -50.80 -9.64
N ALA A 55 -9.72 -50.69 -9.12
CA ALA A 55 -9.48 -50.91 -7.69
C ALA A 55 -10.06 -49.74 -6.86
N PRO A 56 -10.79 -49.99 -5.76
CA PRO A 56 -11.48 -48.94 -4.99
C PRO A 56 -10.55 -47.90 -4.35
N ARG A 57 -9.27 -48.21 -4.20
CA ARG A 57 -8.21 -47.25 -3.85
C ARG A 57 -6.91 -47.62 -4.58
N PRO A 58 -6.44 -46.79 -5.52
CA PRO A 58 -5.14 -46.96 -6.16
C PRO A 58 -3.99 -47.02 -5.15
N ASP A 59 -2.98 -47.87 -5.37
CA ASP A 59 -1.72 -47.83 -4.58
C ASP A 59 -0.83 -46.73 -5.15
N VAL A 60 -1.26 -45.49 -4.97
CA VAL A 60 -0.59 -44.27 -5.42
C VAL A 60 -0.38 -43.36 -4.22
N ARG A 61 0.80 -42.78 -4.10
CA ARG A 61 1.14 -41.85 -3.01
C ARG A 61 1.55 -40.51 -3.58
N GLY A 62 0.90 -39.46 -3.11
CA GLY A 62 1.19 -38.10 -3.53
C GLY A 62 0.11 -37.16 -3.05
N PHE A 63 0.43 -35.88 -3.08
CA PHE A 63 -0.49 -34.79 -2.78
C PHE A 63 -0.17 -33.66 -3.73
N VAL A 64 -1.20 -33.04 -4.31
CA VAL A 64 -1.07 -31.90 -5.19
C VAL A 64 -1.97 -30.77 -4.69
N ASP A 65 -1.49 -29.55 -4.76
CA ASP A 65 -2.29 -28.38 -4.40
C ASP A 65 -3.33 -28.07 -5.49
N GLY A 66 -3.10 -28.57 -6.71
CA GLY A 66 -4.03 -28.47 -7.82
C GLY A 66 -3.54 -29.25 -9.05
N TYR A 67 -4.46 -29.52 -9.96
CA TYR A 67 -4.16 -30.09 -11.28
C TYR A 67 -5.12 -29.49 -12.31
N VAL A 68 -4.58 -28.82 -13.32
CA VAL A 68 -5.41 -28.05 -14.28
C VAL A 68 -5.49 -28.78 -15.61
N LEU A 69 -6.72 -29.05 -16.06
CA LEU A 69 -7.00 -29.48 -17.41
C LEU A 69 -7.50 -28.27 -18.21
N ASP A 70 -6.63 -27.71 -19.05
CA ASP A 70 -6.90 -26.51 -19.83
C ASP A 70 -7.67 -26.78 -21.14
N ARG A 71 -7.79 -28.06 -21.53
CA ARG A 71 -8.48 -28.54 -22.73
C ARG A 71 -9.04 -29.93 -22.54
N ALA A 72 -10.01 -30.30 -23.37
CA ALA A 72 -10.53 -31.67 -23.42
C ALA A 72 -9.45 -32.65 -23.87
N MET A 73 -9.29 -33.75 -23.13
CA MET A 73 -8.31 -34.82 -23.43
C MET A 73 -8.80 -36.17 -22.91
N SER A 74 -8.11 -37.24 -23.28
CA SER A 74 -8.43 -38.58 -22.76
C SER A 74 -7.95 -38.75 -21.32
N ALA A 75 -8.59 -39.66 -20.56
CA ALA A 75 -8.16 -40.03 -19.21
C ALA A 75 -6.68 -40.46 -19.19
N ARG A 76 -6.24 -41.22 -20.22
CA ARG A 76 -4.83 -41.59 -20.39
C ARG A 76 -3.91 -40.37 -20.46
N ALA A 77 -4.24 -39.40 -21.34
CA ALA A 77 -3.42 -38.20 -21.51
C ALA A 77 -3.36 -37.35 -20.23
N ALA A 78 -4.41 -37.36 -19.42
CA ALA A 78 -4.42 -36.69 -18.12
C ALA A 78 -3.64 -37.44 -17.02
N ILE A 79 -3.59 -38.77 -17.06
CA ILE A 79 -2.95 -39.59 -16.00
C ILE A 79 -1.45 -39.85 -16.30
N GLU A 80 -1.05 -39.97 -17.56
CA GLU A 80 0.31 -40.32 -17.95
C GLU A 80 1.40 -39.35 -17.42
N PRO A 81 1.19 -38.01 -17.44
CA PRO A 81 2.12 -37.07 -16.79
C PRO A 81 2.23 -37.30 -15.28
N LEU A 82 1.11 -37.62 -14.61
CA LEU A 82 1.10 -37.94 -13.18
C LEU A 82 1.84 -39.24 -12.89
N ALA A 83 1.66 -40.27 -13.74
CA ALA A 83 2.34 -41.56 -13.63
C ALA A 83 3.87 -41.40 -13.72
N GLY A 84 4.35 -40.55 -14.63
CA GLY A 84 5.77 -40.19 -14.74
C GLY A 84 6.28 -39.43 -13.50
N ALA A 85 5.59 -38.36 -13.12
CA ALA A 85 6.01 -37.48 -12.02
C ALA A 85 5.96 -38.17 -10.64
N PHE A 86 4.94 -38.97 -10.36
CA PHE A 86 4.76 -39.62 -9.06
C PHE A 86 5.14 -41.10 -9.06
N ALA A 87 5.77 -41.57 -10.13
CA ALA A 87 6.34 -42.90 -10.26
C ALA A 87 5.34 -44.03 -9.91
N PHE A 88 4.20 -44.05 -10.59
CA PHE A 88 3.24 -45.16 -10.53
C PHE A 88 2.94 -45.66 -11.94
N ASP A 89 2.48 -46.91 -12.04
CA ASP A 89 2.16 -47.53 -13.32
C ASP A 89 0.71 -48.03 -13.33
N PRO A 90 -0.07 -47.74 -14.39
CA PRO A 90 -1.32 -48.44 -14.66
C PRO A 90 -1.03 -49.87 -15.15
N VAL A 91 -1.56 -50.87 -14.47
CA VAL A 91 -1.40 -52.29 -14.81
C VAL A 91 -2.76 -52.97 -14.92
N VAL A 92 -2.82 -54.06 -15.68
CA VAL A 92 -4.02 -54.90 -15.75
C VAL A 92 -3.79 -56.13 -14.89
N SER A 93 -4.63 -56.33 -13.88
CA SER A 93 -4.54 -57.44 -12.93
C SER A 93 -5.94 -57.93 -12.56
N GLY A 94 -6.18 -59.23 -12.74
CA GLY A 94 -7.49 -59.84 -12.49
C GLY A 94 -8.65 -59.26 -13.32
N GLY A 95 -8.38 -58.80 -14.55
CA GLY A 95 -9.39 -58.19 -15.44
C GLY A 95 -9.72 -56.72 -15.13
N ALA A 96 -9.04 -56.11 -14.16
CA ALA A 96 -9.21 -54.72 -13.75
C ALA A 96 -7.93 -53.91 -13.97
N ILE A 97 -8.08 -52.61 -14.21
CA ILE A 97 -6.96 -51.67 -14.21
C ILE A 97 -6.66 -51.28 -12.76
N ARG A 98 -5.38 -51.36 -12.38
CA ARG A 98 -4.88 -50.96 -11.07
C ARG A 98 -3.74 -49.97 -11.27
N PHE A 99 -3.64 -48.95 -10.44
CA PHE A 99 -2.47 -48.08 -10.43
C PHE A 99 -1.62 -48.43 -9.24
N LEU A 100 -0.34 -48.73 -9.48
CA LEU A 100 0.56 -49.24 -8.46
C LEU A 100 1.88 -48.46 -8.47
N ARG A 101 2.32 -47.97 -7.30
CA ARG A 101 3.58 -47.20 -7.11
C ARG A 101 4.84 -48.02 -7.40
N ARG A 102 5.83 -47.49 -8.12
CA ARG A 102 7.09 -48.20 -8.43
C ARG A 102 7.93 -48.57 -7.20
N ALA A 103 7.72 -47.88 -6.08
CA ALA A 103 8.39 -48.07 -4.80
C ALA A 103 7.90 -49.30 -4.00
N ARG A 104 7.95 -50.51 -4.55
CA ARG A 104 7.54 -51.75 -3.84
C ARG A 104 8.74 -52.65 -3.56
N ALA A 105 8.64 -53.43 -2.48
CA ALA A 105 9.55 -54.53 -2.26
C ALA A 105 9.33 -55.62 -3.33
N PRO A 106 10.35 -56.43 -3.67
CA PRO A 106 10.16 -57.55 -4.58
C PRO A 106 9.03 -58.47 -4.09
N SER A 107 8.06 -58.75 -4.95
CA SER A 107 6.93 -59.64 -4.68
C SER A 107 7.33 -61.11 -4.78
N SER A 108 8.41 -61.43 -5.47
CA SER A 108 8.89 -62.81 -5.65
C SER A 108 10.40 -62.85 -5.87
N VAL A 109 11.04 -63.92 -5.39
CA VAL A 109 12.45 -64.25 -5.68
C VAL A 109 12.43 -65.43 -6.64
N LEU A 110 12.88 -65.20 -7.87
CA LEU A 110 12.93 -66.25 -8.90
C LEU A 110 14.30 -66.90 -8.88
N ASN A 111 14.34 -68.23 -8.90
CA ASN A 111 15.56 -69.01 -9.04
C ASN A 111 15.59 -69.71 -10.41
N ASP A 112 16.68 -70.42 -10.72
CA ASP A 112 16.86 -71.08 -12.01
C ASP A 112 15.74 -72.07 -12.37
N ASN A 113 15.08 -72.70 -11.38
CA ASN A 113 13.96 -73.60 -11.64
C ASN A 113 12.70 -72.85 -12.08
N ASP A 114 12.57 -71.56 -11.76
CA ASP A 114 11.43 -70.72 -12.16
C ASP A 114 11.59 -70.17 -13.58
N LEU A 115 12.76 -70.39 -14.19
CA LEU A 115 13.14 -69.87 -15.50
C LEU A 115 13.23 -70.99 -16.53
N ALA A 116 12.91 -70.66 -17.78
CA ALA A 116 13.09 -71.54 -18.92
C ALA A 116 14.26 -71.04 -19.79
N PRO A 117 15.15 -71.93 -20.27
CA PRO A 117 16.27 -71.53 -21.10
C PRO A 117 15.79 -71.01 -22.45
N ASP A 118 16.58 -70.10 -23.01
CA ASP A 118 16.33 -69.61 -24.35
C ASP A 118 16.83 -70.55 -25.45
N ARG A 119 16.78 -70.12 -26.73
CA ARG A 119 17.28 -70.97 -27.84
C ARG A 119 18.80 -71.21 -27.77
N GLU A 120 19.52 -70.37 -27.04
CA GLU A 120 20.97 -70.40 -26.84
C GLU A 120 21.34 -71.03 -25.49
N GLY A 121 20.34 -71.42 -24.68
CA GLY A 121 20.52 -72.02 -23.35
C GLY A 121 20.64 -71.01 -22.20
N ALA A 122 20.51 -69.71 -22.46
CA ALA A 122 20.58 -68.67 -21.43
C ALA A 122 19.25 -68.52 -20.70
N LEU A 123 19.29 -68.45 -19.36
CA LEU A 123 18.09 -68.24 -18.52
C LEU A 123 17.69 -66.76 -18.44
N VAL A 124 18.66 -65.85 -18.49
CA VAL A 124 18.49 -64.42 -18.30
C VAL A 124 19.39 -63.66 -19.26
N ARG A 125 18.83 -62.72 -20.04
CA ARG A 125 19.57 -61.83 -20.92
C ARG A 125 19.44 -60.40 -20.44
N VAL A 126 20.53 -59.82 -19.93
CA VAL A 126 20.59 -58.42 -19.49
C VAL A 126 21.13 -57.54 -20.61
N THR A 127 20.41 -56.48 -20.95
CA THR A 127 20.83 -55.46 -21.91
C THR A 127 21.02 -54.13 -21.19
N ARG A 128 22.11 -53.42 -21.51
CA ARG A 128 22.43 -52.11 -20.93
C ARG A 128 22.45 -51.03 -22.00
N ALA A 129 21.62 -50.01 -21.83
CA ALA A 129 21.58 -48.87 -22.76
C ALA A 129 22.86 -48.03 -22.74
N GLN A 130 23.12 -47.29 -23.82
CA GLN A 130 24.27 -46.39 -23.90
C GLN A 130 24.08 -45.19 -22.98
N GLU A 131 25.17 -44.68 -22.43
CA GLU A 131 25.11 -43.57 -21.48
C GLU A 131 24.65 -42.26 -22.12
N SER A 132 25.02 -42.03 -23.38
CA SER A 132 24.62 -40.87 -24.19
C SER A 132 23.11 -40.76 -24.40
N GLU A 133 22.37 -41.86 -24.25
CA GLU A 133 20.92 -41.90 -24.40
C GLU A 133 20.18 -41.49 -23.12
N LEU A 134 20.86 -41.46 -21.97
CA LEU A 134 20.25 -41.13 -20.67
C LEU A 134 20.29 -39.63 -20.39
N PRO A 135 19.30 -39.07 -19.68
CA PRO A 135 19.27 -37.65 -19.33
C PRO A 135 20.41 -37.31 -18.36
N HIS A 136 21.22 -36.31 -18.70
CA HIS A 136 22.17 -35.69 -17.77
C HIS A 136 21.46 -34.69 -16.84
N GLU A 137 20.47 -33.98 -17.37
CA GLU A 137 19.64 -33.02 -16.66
C GLU A 137 18.16 -33.31 -16.94
N LEU A 138 17.34 -33.23 -15.90
CA LEU A 138 15.88 -33.24 -15.99
C LEU A 138 15.34 -31.90 -15.50
N ALA A 139 14.62 -31.21 -16.38
CA ALA A 139 13.86 -30.01 -16.07
C ALA A 139 12.38 -30.36 -15.89
N LEU A 140 11.81 -30.00 -14.75
CA LEU A 140 10.39 -30.18 -14.45
C LEU A 140 9.74 -28.81 -14.27
N THR A 141 8.80 -28.49 -15.15
CA THR A 141 7.97 -27.27 -15.09
C THR A 141 6.64 -27.59 -14.40
N PHE A 142 6.26 -26.76 -13.43
CA PHE A 142 5.08 -26.93 -12.56
C PHE A 142 4.54 -25.54 -12.16
N GLY A 143 3.35 -25.46 -11.59
CA GLY A 143 2.87 -24.22 -10.97
C GLY A 143 3.24 -24.13 -9.49
N ASP A 144 3.89 -23.05 -9.09
CA ASP A 144 4.50 -22.88 -7.78
C ASP A 144 3.49 -22.34 -6.74
N ALA A 145 2.97 -23.25 -5.92
CA ALA A 145 2.00 -22.90 -4.86
C ALA A 145 2.59 -21.95 -3.79
N ASP A 146 3.92 -21.88 -3.65
CA ASP A 146 4.57 -20.95 -2.73
C ASP A 146 4.70 -19.53 -3.31
N ASN A 147 4.53 -19.36 -4.63
CA ASN A 147 4.73 -18.11 -5.34
C ASN A 147 3.54 -17.75 -6.24
N ASP A 148 2.37 -17.59 -5.62
CA ASP A 148 1.14 -17.12 -6.26
C ASP A 148 0.74 -17.96 -7.51
N TYR A 149 1.09 -19.26 -7.52
CA TYR A 149 0.84 -20.22 -8.60
C TYR A 149 1.49 -19.84 -9.96
N GLU A 150 2.55 -19.02 -9.92
CA GLU A 150 3.34 -18.73 -11.12
C GLU A 150 4.04 -20.00 -11.64
N VAL A 151 4.22 -20.09 -12.97
CA VAL A 151 4.94 -21.20 -13.59
C VAL A 151 6.41 -21.13 -13.21
N ALA A 152 6.94 -22.25 -12.69
CA ALA A 152 8.33 -22.38 -12.29
C ALA A 152 8.94 -23.68 -12.82
N THR A 153 10.27 -23.71 -12.94
CA THR A 153 11.02 -24.91 -13.32
C THR A 153 12.05 -25.24 -12.24
N VAL A 154 12.14 -26.52 -11.90
CA VAL A 154 13.24 -27.10 -11.11
C VAL A 154 14.13 -27.96 -12.00
N LEU A 155 15.41 -28.03 -11.66
CA LEU A 155 16.41 -28.80 -12.40
C LEU A 155 17.01 -29.85 -11.47
N SER A 156 17.00 -31.11 -11.90
CA SER A 156 17.84 -32.15 -11.31
C SER A 156 18.98 -32.46 -12.28
N ARG A 157 20.21 -32.50 -11.78
CA ARG A 157 21.42 -32.69 -12.58
C ARG A 157 22.29 -33.79 -12.00
N ARG A 158 22.80 -34.66 -12.87
CA ARG A 158 23.78 -35.67 -12.48
C ARG A 158 25.19 -35.06 -12.51
N ILE A 159 25.94 -35.20 -11.41
CA ILE A 159 27.30 -34.62 -11.30
C ILE A 159 28.32 -35.44 -12.13
N GLU A 160 28.09 -36.74 -12.29
CA GLU A 160 28.98 -37.67 -12.98
C GLU A 160 28.36 -38.21 -14.27
N GLY A 161 29.20 -38.45 -15.28
CA GLY A 161 28.83 -39.04 -16.56
C GLY A 161 29.25 -38.20 -17.76
N ARG A 162 29.12 -38.76 -18.96
CA ARG A 162 29.45 -38.11 -20.24
C ARG A 162 28.24 -37.69 -21.07
N SER A 163 27.03 -38.01 -20.62
CA SER A 163 25.81 -37.56 -21.29
C SER A 163 25.68 -36.04 -21.22
N GLN A 164 25.15 -35.43 -22.28
CA GLN A 164 24.77 -34.02 -22.35
C GLN A 164 23.27 -33.84 -22.62
N ARG A 165 22.49 -34.94 -22.57
CA ARG A 165 21.07 -34.92 -22.91
C ARG A 165 20.28 -34.20 -21.83
N ARG A 166 19.45 -33.23 -22.23
CA ARG A 166 18.48 -32.57 -21.36
C ARG A 166 17.09 -33.14 -21.65
N SER A 167 16.37 -33.51 -20.60
CA SER A 167 14.96 -33.89 -20.67
C SER A 167 14.12 -32.77 -20.08
N GLU A 168 13.17 -32.25 -20.84
CA GLU A 168 12.25 -31.21 -20.38
C GLU A 168 10.85 -31.82 -20.27
N ASN A 169 10.27 -31.73 -19.08
CA ASN A 169 8.93 -32.24 -18.79
C ASN A 169 8.10 -31.12 -18.18
N GLU A 170 6.91 -30.94 -18.70
CA GLU A 170 5.93 -30.00 -18.17
C GLU A 170 4.77 -30.78 -17.57
N THR A 171 4.37 -30.39 -16.37
CA THR A 171 3.22 -30.95 -15.68
C THR A 171 2.23 -29.84 -15.33
N ALA A 172 0.94 -30.12 -15.47
CA ALA A 172 -0.12 -29.22 -15.05
C ALA A 172 -0.40 -29.27 -13.53
N VAL A 173 0.52 -29.91 -12.78
CA VAL A 173 0.46 -30.02 -11.32
C VAL A 173 0.89 -28.71 -10.67
N MET A 174 0.07 -28.26 -9.72
CA MET A 174 0.39 -27.20 -8.77
C MET A 174 0.96 -27.87 -7.52
N THR A 175 2.16 -27.48 -7.12
CA THR A 175 2.81 -28.03 -5.93
C THR A 175 3.86 -27.06 -5.37
N HIS A 176 4.35 -27.34 -4.17
CA HIS A 176 5.47 -26.63 -3.57
C HIS A 176 6.80 -26.95 -4.27
N ARG A 177 7.71 -25.98 -4.31
CA ARG A 177 9.03 -26.13 -4.94
C ARG A 177 9.83 -27.31 -4.39
N ALA A 178 9.75 -27.56 -3.09
CA ALA A 178 10.39 -28.68 -2.42
C ALA A 178 9.91 -30.04 -2.94
N ALA A 179 8.60 -30.19 -3.14
CA ALA A 179 8.00 -31.40 -3.68
C ALA A 179 8.36 -31.60 -5.16
N ALA A 180 8.32 -30.54 -5.96
CA ALA A 180 8.73 -30.58 -7.37
C ALA A 180 10.21 -31.00 -7.53
N GLN A 181 11.12 -30.44 -6.73
CA GLN A 181 12.54 -30.83 -6.78
C GLN A 181 12.72 -32.31 -6.42
N ARG A 182 12.04 -32.81 -5.37
CA ARG A 182 12.06 -34.23 -5.01
C ARG A 182 11.59 -35.11 -6.16
N ILE A 183 10.52 -34.73 -6.86
CA ILE A 183 10.02 -35.47 -8.01
C ILE A 183 11.07 -35.51 -9.13
N ALA A 184 11.65 -34.37 -9.49
CA ALA A 184 12.66 -34.28 -10.54
C ALA A 184 13.89 -35.14 -10.22
N ASP A 185 14.31 -35.14 -8.97
CA ASP A 185 15.42 -35.93 -8.45
C ASP A 185 15.17 -37.44 -8.51
N ILE A 186 14.00 -37.89 -8.06
CA ILE A 186 13.58 -39.30 -8.13
C ILE A 186 13.48 -39.74 -9.59
N TRP A 187 12.89 -38.91 -10.45
CA TRP A 187 12.67 -39.23 -11.85
C TRP A 187 13.99 -39.35 -12.62
N LEU A 188 14.93 -38.43 -12.40
CA LEU A 188 16.26 -38.53 -12.99
C LEU A 188 16.94 -39.82 -12.54
N GLU A 189 16.89 -40.16 -11.26
CA GLU A 189 17.55 -41.37 -10.77
C GLU A 189 16.87 -42.67 -11.26
N ASP A 190 15.53 -42.72 -11.30
CA ASP A 190 14.77 -43.86 -11.86
C ASP A 190 15.14 -44.08 -13.33
N ALA A 191 15.26 -43.01 -14.13
CA ALA A 191 15.68 -43.11 -15.53
C ALA A 191 17.09 -43.73 -15.68
N TRP A 192 18.01 -43.40 -14.77
CA TRP A 192 19.35 -44.01 -14.76
C TRP A 192 19.35 -45.45 -14.22
N ARG A 193 18.49 -45.79 -13.26
CA ARG A 193 18.32 -47.16 -12.76
C ARG A 193 17.69 -48.06 -13.81
N ALA A 194 16.76 -47.53 -14.60
CA ALA A 194 16.10 -48.22 -15.71
C ALA A 194 17.00 -48.43 -16.94
N ARG A 195 18.26 -48.00 -16.91
CA ARG A 195 19.26 -48.19 -17.98
C ARG A 195 19.44 -49.65 -18.38
N GLU A 196 19.31 -50.54 -17.41
CA GLU A 196 19.43 -51.98 -17.64
C GLU A 196 18.03 -52.61 -17.74
N THR A 197 17.84 -53.39 -18.78
CA THR A 197 16.64 -54.21 -19.01
C THR A 197 17.02 -55.66 -19.04
N VAL A 198 16.06 -56.53 -18.72
CA VAL A 198 16.25 -57.96 -18.70
C VAL A 198 15.13 -58.65 -19.46
N GLU A 199 15.51 -59.68 -20.22
CA GLU A 199 14.62 -60.60 -20.90
C GLU A 199 14.85 -62.00 -20.32
N PHE A 200 13.76 -62.68 -19.95
CA PHE A 200 13.79 -64.05 -19.46
C PHE A 200 12.46 -64.75 -19.75
N ARG A 201 12.45 -66.08 -19.66
CA ARG A 201 11.25 -66.89 -19.87
C ARG A 201 10.85 -67.56 -18.57
N LEU A 202 9.56 -67.57 -18.26
CA LEU A 202 9.04 -68.20 -17.04
C LEU A 202 8.72 -69.67 -17.26
N ALA A 203 9.04 -70.50 -16.29
CA ALA A 203 8.54 -71.86 -16.19
C ALA A 203 7.06 -71.85 -15.75
N PRO A 204 6.27 -72.90 -16.07
CA PRO A 204 4.82 -72.92 -15.79
C PRO A 204 4.43 -72.68 -14.33
N GLN A 205 5.27 -73.11 -13.38
CA GLN A 205 5.05 -72.91 -11.93
C GLN A 205 5.10 -71.43 -11.51
N ALA A 206 5.76 -70.57 -12.28
CA ALA A 206 5.88 -69.13 -12.03
C ALA A 206 4.85 -68.30 -12.83
N ALA A 207 3.78 -68.93 -13.32
CA ALA A 207 2.73 -68.27 -14.09
C ALA A 207 1.93 -67.21 -13.32
N ALA A 208 2.12 -67.07 -12.01
CA ALA A 208 1.45 -66.06 -11.19
C ALA A 208 2.01 -64.63 -11.39
N ILE A 209 3.19 -64.47 -11.99
CA ILE A 209 3.80 -63.15 -12.22
C ILE A 209 2.95 -62.32 -13.20
N GLU A 210 2.73 -61.05 -12.89
CA GLU A 210 1.95 -60.12 -13.73
C GLU A 210 2.79 -58.90 -14.16
N PRO A 211 2.40 -58.19 -15.23
CA PRO A 211 2.99 -56.89 -15.55
C PRO A 211 2.88 -55.93 -14.36
N GLY A 212 3.98 -55.27 -14.02
CA GLY A 212 4.13 -54.41 -12.86
C GLY A 212 4.73 -55.07 -11.63
N ASP A 213 4.78 -56.40 -11.55
CA ASP A 213 5.44 -57.08 -10.44
C ASP A 213 6.93 -56.73 -10.36
N ILE A 214 7.47 -56.74 -9.15
CA ILE A 214 8.91 -56.55 -8.93
C ILE A 214 9.47 -57.89 -8.51
N VAL A 215 10.33 -58.47 -9.35
CA VAL A 215 10.95 -59.77 -9.08
C VAL A 215 12.42 -59.57 -8.72
N SER A 216 12.93 -60.44 -7.86
CA SER A 216 14.36 -60.54 -7.59
C SER A 216 14.94 -61.66 -8.44
N LEU A 217 15.91 -61.32 -9.30
CA LEU A 217 16.66 -62.29 -10.11
C LEU A 217 18.09 -62.43 -9.58
N PRO A 218 18.68 -63.64 -9.59
CA PRO A 218 20.08 -63.84 -9.30
C PRO A 218 20.93 -63.15 -10.36
N GLY A 219 22.07 -62.59 -9.94
CA GLY A 219 23.04 -61.97 -10.82
C GLY A 219 24.45 -62.06 -10.24
N ASP A 220 25.45 -61.82 -11.08
CA ASP A 220 26.88 -61.99 -10.74
C ASP A 220 27.32 -61.16 -9.52
N SER A 221 26.65 -60.04 -9.26
CA SER A 221 26.91 -59.11 -8.14
C SER A 221 25.88 -59.20 -7.01
N GLY A 222 25.05 -60.24 -7.00
CA GLY A 222 23.96 -60.44 -6.04
C GLY A 222 22.57 -60.30 -6.66
N ALA A 223 21.54 -60.57 -5.86
CA ALA A 223 20.16 -60.52 -6.31
C ALA A 223 19.72 -59.08 -6.58
N ARG A 224 19.08 -58.84 -7.73
CA ARG A 224 18.67 -57.49 -8.18
C ARG A 224 17.18 -57.43 -8.42
N ALA A 225 16.58 -56.27 -8.17
CA ALA A 225 15.16 -56.03 -8.36
C ALA A 225 14.87 -55.58 -9.80
N TRP A 226 13.87 -56.21 -10.40
CA TRP A 226 13.44 -55.98 -11.78
C TRP A 226 11.93 -55.82 -11.81
N GLN A 227 11.44 -54.70 -12.33
CA GLN A 227 10.01 -54.47 -12.53
C GLN A 227 9.61 -55.03 -13.90
N ILE A 228 8.66 -55.97 -13.92
CA ILE A 228 8.07 -56.50 -15.16
C ILE A 228 7.33 -55.37 -15.89
N THR A 229 7.76 -55.06 -17.11
CA THR A 229 7.13 -54.01 -17.93
C THR A 229 6.21 -54.60 -18.99
N ARG A 230 6.54 -55.79 -19.50
CA ARG A 230 5.77 -56.47 -20.54
C ARG A 230 5.91 -57.97 -20.40
N ILE A 231 4.80 -58.67 -20.62
CA ILE A 231 4.76 -60.12 -20.77
C ILE A 231 4.17 -60.43 -22.15
N THR A 232 4.76 -61.39 -22.86
CA THR A 232 4.24 -61.93 -24.11
C THR A 232 3.87 -63.39 -23.91
N GLU A 233 2.59 -63.68 -24.11
CA GLU A 233 2.05 -65.03 -24.05
C GLU A 233 2.25 -65.74 -25.40
N GLY A 234 2.78 -66.96 -25.36
CA GLY A 234 3.05 -67.78 -26.53
C GLY A 234 3.22 -69.24 -26.12
N ALA A 235 4.10 -69.98 -26.81
CA ALA A 235 4.45 -71.35 -26.38
C ALA A 235 5.20 -71.37 -25.03
N VAL A 236 5.90 -70.29 -24.71
CA VAL A 236 6.53 -70.01 -23.42
C VAL A 236 6.22 -68.55 -23.07
N ARG A 237 6.11 -68.24 -21.78
CA ARG A 237 5.81 -66.90 -21.29
C ARG A 237 7.09 -66.07 -21.22
N GLU A 238 7.21 -65.10 -22.12
CA GLU A 238 8.40 -64.23 -22.22
C GLU A 238 8.17 -62.95 -21.42
N CYS A 239 9.10 -62.63 -20.52
CA CYS A 239 9.04 -61.47 -19.64
C CYS A 239 10.13 -60.47 -19.98
N PHE A 240 9.74 -59.21 -20.06
CA PHE A 240 10.62 -58.06 -20.20
C PHE A 240 10.50 -57.23 -18.95
N ALA A 241 11.63 -56.90 -18.34
CA ALA A 241 11.67 -56.14 -17.11
C ALA A 241 12.76 -55.07 -17.15
N ARG A 242 12.61 -54.03 -16.33
CA ARG A 242 13.60 -52.95 -16.16
C ARG A 242 14.17 -53.00 -14.75
N SER A 243 15.44 -52.64 -14.61
CA SER A 243 16.08 -52.51 -13.31
C SER A 243 15.42 -51.38 -12.51
N VAL A 244 15.13 -51.66 -11.23
CA VAL A 244 14.49 -50.72 -10.31
C VAL A 244 15.21 -50.76 -8.98
N ASP A 245 15.27 -49.61 -8.31
CA ASP A 245 15.78 -49.50 -6.95
C ASP A 245 14.70 -48.88 -6.07
N PRO A 246 14.01 -49.66 -5.21
CA PRO A 246 12.95 -49.15 -4.36
C PRO A 246 13.41 -48.05 -3.37
N THR A 247 14.71 -47.96 -3.08
CA THR A 247 15.25 -47.04 -2.07
C THR A 247 15.26 -45.58 -2.53
N ILE A 248 15.33 -45.32 -3.84
CA ILE A 248 15.37 -43.96 -4.40
C ILE A 248 14.10 -43.17 -4.13
N TYR A 249 12.98 -43.86 -3.90
CA TYR A 249 11.67 -43.26 -3.70
C TYR A 249 11.45 -42.75 -2.27
N ASP A 250 12.29 -43.13 -1.31
CA ASP A 250 12.25 -42.66 0.09
C ASP A 250 13.16 -41.42 0.30
N ARG A 251 13.12 -40.50 -0.65
CA ARG A 251 13.92 -39.26 -0.61
C ARG A 251 13.14 -38.16 0.10
N ALA A 252 13.74 -37.55 1.13
CA ALA A 252 13.16 -36.35 1.74
C ALA A 252 13.20 -35.17 0.74
N PRO A 253 12.15 -34.32 0.69
CA PRO A 253 12.21 -33.10 -0.09
C PRO A 253 13.26 -32.14 0.50
N PRO A 254 13.99 -31.38 -0.34
CA PRO A 254 14.93 -30.38 0.14
C PRO A 254 14.20 -29.22 0.82
N ALA A 255 14.87 -28.58 1.78
CA ALA A 255 14.35 -27.38 2.44
C ALA A 255 14.59 -26.13 1.58
N TYR A 256 13.54 -25.34 1.34
CA TYR A 256 13.64 -24.02 0.72
C TYR A 256 13.18 -22.94 1.69
N ALA A 257 13.79 -21.76 1.61
CA ALA A 257 13.33 -20.62 2.39
C ALA A 257 11.98 -20.12 1.83
N ARG A 258 10.98 -19.98 2.70
CA ARG A 258 9.70 -19.36 2.31
C ARG A 258 9.85 -17.87 2.01
N ARG A 259 9.08 -17.41 1.03
CA ARG A 259 8.92 -16.00 0.72
C ARG A 259 8.25 -15.30 1.91
N LYS A 260 8.93 -14.32 2.50
CA LYS A 260 8.35 -13.49 3.56
C LYS A 260 7.46 -12.42 2.92
N ARG A 261 6.19 -12.34 3.33
CA ARG A 261 5.27 -11.26 2.95
C ARG A 261 5.26 -10.20 4.05
N SER A 262 5.13 -8.92 3.69
CA SER A 262 4.89 -7.85 4.67
C SER A 262 3.40 -7.71 4.95
N LYS A 263 3.03 -7.35 6.19
CA LYS A 263 1.65 -6.97 6.50
C LYS A 263 1.27 -5.75 5.64
N PRO A 264 0.11 -5.72 4.97
CA PRO A 264 -0.41 -4.49 4.39
C PRO A 264 -0.52 -3.42 5.48
N ARG A 265 0.05 -2.23 5.27
CA ARG A 265 -0.14 -1.12 6.21
C ARG A 265 -1.60 -0.70 6.12
N ALA A 266 -2.37 -0.92 7.19
CA ALA A 266 -3.72 -0.37 7.28
C ALA A 266 -3.62 1.14 7.56
N PRO A 267 -4.42 1.99 6.89
CA PRO A 267 -4.45 3.42 7.19
C PRO A 267 -4.90 3.64 8.62
N GLY A 268 -4.14 4.44 9.38
CA GLY A 268 -4.56 4.90 10.70
C GLY A 268 -5.60 6.03 10.61
N PRO A 269 -6.14 6.48 11.76
CA PRO A 269 -7.03 7.63 11.79
C PRO A 269 -6.31 8.88 11.25
N PRO A 270 -6.98 9.69 10.40
CA PRO A 270 -6.36 10.88 9.83
C PRO A 270 -6.20 11.98 10.87
N TYR A 271 -5.12 12.74 10.76
CA TYR A 271 -4.97 14.03 11.43
C TYR A 271 -5.64 15.10 10.56
N VAL A 272 -6.65 15.78 11.10
CA VAL A 272 -7.50 16.72 10.37
C VAL A 272 -7.47 18.08 11.06
N VAL A 273 -7.31 19.14 10.27
CA VAL A 273 -7.32 20.52 10.75
C VAL A 273 -8.19 21.38 9.85
N THR A 274 -8.92 22.32 10.45
CA THR A 274 -9.65 23.36 9.73
C THR A 274 -8.94 24.69 9.86
N LEU A 275 -8.99 25.49 8.80
CA LEU A 275 -8.27 26.77 8.71
C LEU A 275 -9.22 27.89 8.33
N ASP A 276 -9.23 28.92 9.17
CA ASP A 276 -9.95 30.16 8.94
C ASP A 276 -8.94 31.22 8.52
N LEU A 277 -8.89 31.48 7.21
CA LEU A 277 -7.89 32.34 6.58
C LEU A 277 -8.53 33.65 6.13
N ALA A 278 -7.90 34.79 6.42
CA ALA A 278 -8.35 36.12 6.01
C ALA A 278 -8.06 36.44 4.52
N ILE A 279 -8.25 35.45 3.64
CA ILE A 279 -8.01 35.58 2.19
C ILE A 279 -9.28 35.25 1.42
N ALA A 280 -9.57 36.05 0.39
CA ALA A 280 -10.71 35.83 -0.50
C ALA A 280 -10.22 35.58 -1.92
N ARG A 281 -9.86 34.31 -2.20
CA ARG A 281 -9.35 33.88 -3.52
C ARG A 281 -10.41 33.25 -4.42
N ASN A 282 -11.48 32.73 -3.82
CA ASN A 282 -12.50 31.94 -4.52
C ASN A 282 -13.80 32.74 -4.64
N GLN A 283 -14.63 32.39 -5.63
CA GLN A 283 -16.01 32.86 -5.75
C GLN A 283 -16.97 31.65 -5.80
N PRO A 284 -17.91 31.51 -4.86
CA PRO A 284 -18.09 32.33 -3.65
C PRO A 284 -16.88 32.26 -2.70
N THR A 285 -16.68 33.31 -1.89
CA THR A 285 -15.56 33.40 -0.93
C THR A 285 -15.56 32.22 0.02
N THR A 286 -14.46 31.47 0.04
CA THR A 286 -14.22 30.40 1.02
C THR A 286 -14.02 31.02 2.41
N THR A 287 -14.81 30.58 3.37
CA THR A 287 -14.76 31.05 4.76
C THR A 287 -13.90 30.15 5.63
N GLN A 288 -13.84 28.86 5.29
CA GLN A 288 -13.06 27.86 6.01
C GLN A 288 -12.50 26.82 5.05
N TYR A 289 -11.26 26.41 5.30
CA TYR A 289 -10.55 25.35 4.59
C TYR A 289 -10.36 24.13 5.48
N ILE A 290 -10.10 22.98 4.87
CA ILE A 290 -9.76 21.73 5.56
C ILE A 290 -8.48 21.14 4.97
N ALA A 291 -7.61 20.64 5.83
CA ALA A 291 -6.40 19.91 5.48
C ALA A 291 -6.34 18.64 6.32
N ALA A 292 -5.91 17.53 5.71
CA ALA A 292 -5.77 16.27 6.42
C ALA A 292 -4.60 15.44 5.91
N CYS A 293 -4.02 14.64 6.79
CA CYS A 293 -2.99 13.65 6.46
C CYS A 293 -3.18 12.35 7.24
N ALA A 294 -2.64 11.24 6.74
CA ALA A 294 -2.63 9.94 7.40
C ALA A 294 -1.38 9.17 7.01
N ASP A 295 -0.89 8.29 7.90
CA ASP A 295 0.21 7.37 7.60
C ASP A 295 -0.20 5.91 7.89
N PRO A 296 -0.26 5.03 6.87
CA PRO A 296 -0.15 5.34 5.43
C PRO A 296 -1.35 6.14 4.91
N TRP A 297 -1.15 6.85 3.80
CA TRP A 297 -2.25 7.52 3.10
C TRP A 297 -3.18 6.48 2.45
N PRO A 298 -4.51 6.50 2.72
CA PRO A 298 -5.47 5.50 2.21
C PRO A 298 -5.83 5.67 0.71
N GLY A 299 -5.16 6.56 -0.03
CA GLY A 299 -5.52 6.95 -1.39
C GLY A 299 -6.47 8.15 -1.43
N ALA A 300 -7.54 8.13 -0.62
CA ALA A 300 -8.40 9.29 -0.42
C ALA A 300 -9.10 9.26 0.95
N LEU A 301 -9.45 10.43 1.48
CA LEU A 301 -10.32 10.60 2.64
C LEU A 301 -11.67 11.17 2.21
N THR A 302 -12.77 10.63 2.74
CA THR A 302 -14.10 11.22 2.57
C THR A 302 -14.45 12.05 3.80
N VAL A 303 -14.92 13.27 3.57
CA VAL A 303 -15.42 14.18 4.59
C VAL A 303 -16.94 14.14 4.55
N TYR A 304 -17.55 13.69 5.64
CA TYR A 304 -18.99 13.71 5.83
C TYR A 304 -19.39 14.85 6.77
N ARG A 305 -20.56 15.43 6.53
CA ARG A 305 -21.29 16.17 7.54
C ARG A 305 -22.15 15.20 8.34
N ASN A 306 -22.05 15.28 9.65
CA ASN A 306 -22.75 14.44 10.60
C ASN A 306 -24.00 15.14 11.13
N TYR A 307 -25.17 14.52 10.97
CA TYR A 307 -26.44 14.95 11.56
C TYR A 307 -26.90 14.02 12.70
N GLY A 308 -25.99 13.20 13.24
CA GLY A 308 -26.25 12.24 14.31
C GLY A 308 -26.75 10.90 13.79
N PHE A 309 -27.87 10.89 13.04
CA PHE A 309 -28.46 9.68 12.46
C PHE A 309 -28.11 9.45 10.98
N SER A 310 -27.62 10.47 10.29
CA SER A 310 -27.19 10.40 8.90
C SER A 310 -25.83 11.07 8.70
N LEU A 311 -25.12 10.59 7.68
CA LEU A 311 -23.84 11.14 7.22
C LEU A 311 -24.01 11.53 5.75
N ASP A 312 -23.89 12.82 5.47
CA ASP A 312 -23.99 13.33 4.10
C ASP A 312 -22.58 13.61 3.56
N PRO A 313 -22.19 13.06 2.40
CA PRO A 313 -20.86 13.30 1.85
C PRO A 313 -20.73 14.77 1.44
N LEU A 314 -19.71 15.44 1.98
CA LEU A 314 -19.44 16.86 1.72
C LEU A 314 -18.38 17.04 0.64
N LEU A 315 -17.23 16.38 0.80
CA LEU A 315 -16.12 16.41 -0.17
C LEU A 315 -15.17 15.22 0.00
N THR A 316 -14.27 15.04 -0.96
CA THR A 316 -13.21 14.02 -0.92
C THR A 316 -11.84 14.69 -1.00
N LEU A 317 -10.92 14.32 -0.11
CA LEU A 317 -9.53 14.72 -0.13
C LEU A 317 -8.72 13.65 -0.84
N SER A 318 -8.25 13.94 -2.06
CA SER A 318 -7.54 12.97 -2.90
C SER A 318 -6.03 12.94 -2.68
N ALA A 319 -5.48 13.87 -1.90
CA ALA A 319 -4.06 13.93 -1.58
C ALA A 319 -3.87 14.34 -0.11
N PRO A 320 -2.82 13.83 0.57
CA PRO A 320 -2.48 14.27 1.92
C PRO A 320 -1.97 15.71 1.87
N ALA A 321 -2.45 16.56 2.78
CA ALA A 321 -1.87 17.87 3.01
C ALA A 321 -0.48 17.73 3.65
N THR A 322 0.38 18.73 3.45
CA THR A 322 1.67 18.83 4.16
C THR A 322 1.41 19.54 5.48
N ILE A 323 1.42 18.77 6.58
CA ILE A 323 1.11 19.24 7.93
C ILE A 323 2.29 18.90 8.84
N GLY A 324 2.59 19.79 9.79
CA GLY A 324 3.61 19.55 10.80
C GLY A 324 3.37 20.35 12.08
N GLU A 325 4.37 20.31 12.94
CA GLU A 325 4.43 21.06 14.19
C GLU A 325 5.74 21.84 14.29
N THR A 326 5.72 23.00 14.92
CA THR A 326 6.94 23.76 15.25
C THR A 326 7.73 23.04 16.34
N LEU A 327 9.06 23.03 16.23
CA LEU A 327 9.96 22.54 17.27
C LEU A 327 10.56 23.67 18.11
N ASP A 328 10.66 24.86 17.51
CA ASP A 328 11.17 26.07 18.15
C ASP A 328 10.06 27.13 18.27
N GLU A 329 10.28 28.10 19.15
CA GLU A 329 9.44 29.30 19.24
C GLU A 329 9.70 30.23 18.04
N LEU A 330 8.62 30.78 17.46
CA LEU A 330 8.67 31.86 16.48
C LEU A 330 8.29 33.18 17.17
N GLY A 331 9.29 33.98 17.53
CA GLY A 331 9.10 35.31 18.10
C GLY A 331 8.53 36.33 17.11
N PRO A 332 8.26 37.58 17.54
CA PRO A 332 7.73 38.64 16.67
C PRO A 332 8.65 38.96 15.49
N GLY A 333 8.07 39.22 14.31
CA GLY A 333 8.82 39.49 13.08
C GLY A 333 8.34 40.73 12.30
N PRO A 334 9.15 41.26 11.38
CA PRO A 334 8.75 42.37 10.52
C PRO A 334 7.67 41.94 9.52
N VAL A 335 6.80 42.89 9.17
CA VAL A 335 5.80 42.75 8.11
C VAL A 335 6.20 43.54 6.86
N GLY A 336 5.69 43.14 5.69
CA GLY A 336 5.94 43.82 4.40
C GLY A 336 7.38 43.68 3.85
N ARG A 337 8.22 42.85 4.48
CA ARG A 337 9.59 42.52 4.01
C ARG A 337 10.00 41.14 4.51
N PHE A 338 10.99 40.55 3.86
CA PHE A 338 11.59 39.30 4.34
C PHE A 338 12.27 39.49 5.69
N ASP A 339 11.87 38.68 6.66
CA ASP A 339 12.59 38.43 7.89
C ASP A 339 13.79 37.51 7.60
N ARG A 340 14.99 38.08 7.74
CA ARG A 340 16.26 37.37 7.51
C ARG A 340 16.86 36.81 8.81
N GLY A 341 16.33 37.17 9.97
CA GLY A 341 16.84 36.77 11.28
C GLY A 341 16.13 35.55 11.86
N ALA A 342 14.82 35.44 11.63
CA ALA A 342 14.04 34.31 12.11
C ALA A 342 14.37 33.02 11.36
N ASN A 343 14.55 31.95 12.13
CA ASN A 343 14.64 30.58 11.66
C ASN A 343 13.61 29.75 12.41
N LEU A 344 12.78 29.00 11.69
CA LEU A 344 11.74 28.17 12.28
C LEU A 344 12.00 26.71 11.95
N THR A 345 12.31 25.90 12.96
CA THR A 345 12.39 24.45 12.79
C THR A 345 11.01 23.84 12.93
N ILE A 346 10.61 23.01 11.97
CA ILE A 346 9.34 22.28 11.98
C ILE A 346 9.58 20.80 11.71
N LYS A 347 8.72 19.95 12.28
CA LYS A 347 8.66 18.53 11.98
C LYS A 347 7.36 18.21 11.26
N LEU A 348 7.46 17.61 10.09
CA LEU A 348 6.30 17.22 9.28
C LEU A 348 5.75 15.87 9.75
N HIS A 349 4.44 15.76 9.81
CA HIS A 349 3.71 14.49 9.91
C HIS A 349 3.51 13.86 8.53
N SER A 350 3.49 14.68 7.49
CA SER A 350 3.28 14.27 6.10
C SER A 350 3.88 15.28 5.12
N GLY A 351 4.21 14.79 3.93
CA GLY A 351 4.74 15.62 2.84
C GLY A 351 6.23 15.93 2.97
N ALA A 352 6.70 16.82 2.11
CA ALA A 352 8.08 17.27 2.06
C ALA A 352 8.11 18.74 1.62
N LEU A 353 9.12 19.47 2.05
CA LEU A 353 9.32 20.87 1.68
C LEU A 353 10.58 21.04 0.84
N ALA A 354 10.56 22.06 -0.01
CA ALA A 354 11.71 22.47 -0.81
C ALA A 354 11.84 23.99 -0.75
N GLY A 355 13.08 24.49 -0.72
CA GLY A 355 13.35 25.92 -0.89
C GLY A 355 12.99 26.37 -2.31
N VAL A 356 12.32 27.52 -2.43
CA VAL A 356 11.81 28.04 -3.70
C VAL A 356 12.47 29.35 -4.13
N GLY A 357 13.22 30.01 -3.24
CA GLY A 357 13.81 31.33 -3.48
C GLY A 357 12.78 32.47 -3.45
N ASP A 358 13.28 33.72 -3.48
CA ASP A 358 12.46 34.90 -3.18
C ASP A 358 11.30 35.11 -4.15
N ALA A 359 11.53 34.96 -5.45
CA ALA A 359 10.52 35.24 -6.47
C ALA A 359 9.31 34.30 -6.34
N LEU A 360 9.56 33.00 -6.17
CA LEU A 360 8.49 32.01 -6.01
C LEU A 360 7.82 32.09 -4.62
N ALA A 361 8.56 32.52 -3.59
CA ALA A 361 7.96 32.79 -2.29
C ALA A 361 6.98 33.98 -2.36
N LEU A 362 7.33 35.04 -3.09
CA LEU A 362 6.44 36.19 -3.35
C LEU A 362 5.22 35.82 -4.21
N ASP A 363 5.39 34.89 -5.16
CA ASP A 363 4.29 34.29 -5.94
C ASP A 363 3.41 33.34 -5.11
N GLY A 364 3.77 33.10 -3.84
CA GLY A 364 2.99 32.30 -2.90
C GLY A 364 3.20 30.79 -3.00
N ARG A 365 4.21 30.30 -3.75
CA ARG A 365 4.49 28.86 -3.88
C ARG A 365 4.86 28.15 -2.58
N ALA A 366 5.42 28.89 -1.63
CA ALA A 366 5.86 28.40 -0.33
C ALA A 366 5.09 29.08 0.81
N THR A 367 3.78 29.28 0.61
CA THR A 367 2.90 29.86 1.63
C THR A 367 2.45 28.78 2.61
N MET A 368 2.55 29.05 3.89
CA MET A 368 2.09 28.21 4.98
C MET A 368 1.16 29.01 5.91
N ALA A 369 0.35 28.30 6.68
CA ALA A 369 -0.37 28.84 7.81
C ALA A 369 0.19 28.25 9.10
N ILE A 370 0.32 29.06 10.15
CA ILE A 370 0.73 28.66 11.49
C ILE A 370 -0.32 29.06 12.53
N ARG A 371 -0.74 28.11 13.37
CA ARG A 371 -1.75 28.34 14.41
C ARG A 371 -1.10 28.81 15.71
N GLY A 372 -1.52 29.96 16.23
CA GLY A 372 -1.08 30.43 17.54
C GLY A 372 -1.91 29.88 18.68
N ALA A 373 -1.55 30.24 19.91
CA ALA A 373 -2.26 29.82 21.13
C ALA A 373 -3.68 30.40 21.26
N ASP A 374 -4.00 31.42 20.46
CA ASP A 374 -5.31 32.06 20.30
C ASP A 374 -6.18 31.40 19.22
N ASP A 375 -5.75 30.23 18.71
CA ASP A 375 -6.33 29.51 17.57
C ASP A 375 -6.37 30.30 16.24
N ALA A 376 -5.78 31.49 16.18
CA ALA A 376 -5.70 32.28 14.96
C ALA A 376 -4.57 31.77 14.04
N TRP A 377 -4.90 31.64 12.76
CA TRP A 377 -3.95 31.28 11.71
C TRP A 377 -3.23 32.52 11.18
N GLU A 378 -1.91 32.57 11.36
CA GLU A 378 -1.05 33.53 10.65
C GLU A 378 -0.63 32.89 9.32
N ILE A 379 -0.78 33.62 8.22
CA ILE A 379 -0.26 33.21 6.93
C ILE A 379 1.15 33.79 6.77
N PHE A 380 2.11 32.95 6.44
CA PHE A 380 3.48 33.34 6.14
C PHE A 380 4.01 32.58 4.93
N ALA A 381 5.09 33.05 4.32
CA ALA A 381 5.82 32.33 3.29
C ALA A 381 7.28 32.17 3.68
N PHE A 382 7.98 31.20 3.09
CA PHE A 382 9.42 31.01 3.27
C PHE A 382 10.13 30.92 1.92
N ALA A 383 11.35 31.44 1.81
CA ALA A 383 12.15 31.27 0.60
C ALA A 383 13.11 30.07 0.69
N HIS A 384 13.54 29.71 1.90
CA HIS A 384 14.51 28.64 2.13
C HIS A 384 13.94 27.57 3.07
N ALA A 385 14.15 26.31 2.71
CA ALA A 385 13.85 25.14 3.53
C ALA A 385 15.02 24.15 3.44
N GLU A 386 15.61 23.83 4.58
CA GLU A 386 16.74 22.91 4.71
C GLU A 386 16.30 21.69 5.51
N LEU A 387 16.51 20.48 4.98
CA LEU A 387 16.25 19.23 5.70
C LEU A 387 17.38 18.98 6.71
N VAL A 388 17.09 19.15 8.00
CA VAL A 388 18.09 19.04 9.08
C VAL A 388 18.07 17.67 9.79
N ALA A 389 16.95 16.97 9.72
CA ALA A 389 16.80 15.58 10.17
C ALA A 389 15.63 14.92 9.42
N ARG A 390 15.38 13.63 9.68
CA ARG A 390 14.22 12.92 9.09
C ARG A 390 12.93 13.69 9.37
N ASP A 391 12.20 14.02 8.30
CA ASP A 391 10.94 14.78 8.31
C ASP A 391 11.02 16.14 9.03
N THR A 392 12.22 16.68 9.25
CA THR A 392 12.45 17.91 10.04
C THR A 392 13.18 18.94 9.21
N TYR A 393 12.58 20.12 9.08
CA TYR A 393 13.03 21.20 8.21
C TYR A 393 13.29 22.48 8.98
N ARG A 394 14.37 23.19 8.64
CA ARG A 394 14.61 24.56 9.08
C ARG A 394 14.19 25.52 7.98
N LEU A 395 13.19 26.35 8.27
CA LEU A 395 12.69 27.40 7.39
C LEU A 395 13.36 28.72 7.73
N SER A 396 13.73 29.49 6.71
CA SER A 396 14.31 30.83 6.88
C SER A 396 13.92 31.75 5.75
N ARG A 397 14.25 33.04 5.90
CA ARG A 397 13.86 34.10 4.96
C ARG A 397 12.34 34.15 4.82
N LEU A 398 11.69 34.44 5.94
CA LEU A 398 10.23 34.37 6.09
C LEU A 398 9.57 35.66 5.66
N LEU A 399 8.36 35.59 5.09
CA LEU A 399 7.49 36.74 4.85
C LEU A 399 6.22 36.55 5.67
N ARG A 400 5.99 37.42 6.66
CA ARG A 400 5.00 37.20 7.73
C ARG A 400 3.78 38.12 7.64
N GLY A 401 2.71 37.73 8.33
CA GLY A 401 1.49 38.53 8.47
C GLY A 401 0.73 38.75 7.16
N LEU A 402 0.75 37.76 6.26
CA LEU A 402 0.07 37.83 4.97
C LEU A 402 -1.46 37.72 5.15
N GLY A 403 -2.21 38.26 4.18
CA GLY A 403 -3.68 38.19 4.20
C GLY A 403 -4.35 39.25 5.08
N GLY A 404 -3.69 40.37 5.36
CA GLY A 404 -4.29 41.52 6.06
C GLY A 404 -4.39 41.38 7.59
N GLU A 405 -3.76 40.36 8.15
CA GLU A 405 -3.65 40.14 9.60
C GLU A 405 -2.19 40.36 10.07
N GLU A 406 -1.61 41.52 9.74
CA GLU A 406 -0.21 41.86 10.09
C GLU A 406 0.07 41.78 11.60
N ALA A 407 -0.94 42.05 12.43
CA ALA A 407 -0.83 41.96 13.88
C ALA A 407 -0.44 40.55 14.37
N LEU A 408 -0.76 39.49 13.61
CA LEU A 408 -0.36 38.13 13.94
C LEU A 408 1.14 37.87 13.74
N ALA A 409 1.86 38.70 12.98
CA ALA A 409 3.32 38.61 12.89
C ALA A 409 4.01 39.16 14.16
N ALA A 410 3.32 39.98 14.96
CA ALA A 410 3.84 40.59 16.17
C ALA A 410 3.72 39.70 17.42
N ARG A 411 3.01 38.56 17.33
CA ARG A 411 2.94 37.58 18.43
C ARG A 411 4.11 36.62 18.40
N THR A 412 4.34 36.04 19.56
CA THR A 412 5.15 34.83 19.74
C THR A 412 4.29 33.60 19.51
N VAL A 413 4.77 32.65 18.71
CA VAL A 413 4.17 31.32 18.56
C VAL A 413 5.09 30.29 19.22
N ALA A 414 4.56 29.54 20.19
CA ALA A 414 5.34 28.53 20.92
C ALA A 414 5.71 27.31 20.05
N ALA A 415 6.65 26.50 20.53
CA ALA A 415 6.88 25.16 20.01
C ALA A 415 5.62 24.29 20.16
N GLY A 416 5.42 23.33 19.27
CA GLY A 416 4.24 22.47 19.18
C GLY A 416 3.05 23.06 18.42
N ALA A 417 3.23 24.24 17.81
CA ALA A 417 2.19 24.89 17.01
C ALA A 417 2.01 24.19 15.65
N THR A 418 0.76 23.97 15.25
CA THR A 418 0.44 23.34 13.96
C THR A 418 0.79 24.26 12.79
N VAL A 419 1.47 23.70 11.80
CA VAL A 419 1.75 24.35 10.51
C VAL A 419 1.17 23.55 9.35
N VAL A 420 0.67 24.25 8.34
CA VAL A 420 0.07 23.66 7.14
C VAL A 420 0.58 24.38 5.89
N LEU A 421 1.08 23.63 4.91
CA LEU A 421 1.40 24.20 3.59
C LEU A 421 0.11 24.48 2.82
N LEU A 422 -0.04 25.71 2.33
CA LEU A 422 -1.22 26.14 1.58
C LEU A 422 -1.05 25.82 0.09
N ASP A 423 -1.21 24.55 -0.26
CA ASP A 423 -1.21 24.06 -1.63
C ASP A 423 -2.55 23.44 -2.04
N ARG A 424 -2.57 22.73 -3.17
CA ARG A 424 -3.78 22.08 -3.71
C ARG A 424 -4.37 20.97 -2.83
N ALA A 425 -3.66 20.49 -1.81
CA ALA A 425 -4.17 19.49 -0.89
C ALA A 425 -5.04 20.11 0.23
N VAL A 426 -5.03 21.43 0.37
CA VAL A 426 -5.94 22.18 1.24
C VAL A 426 -7.23 22.48 0.46
N ALA A 427 -8.36 21.94 0.92
CA ALA A 427 -9.63 22.04 0.22
C ALA A 427 -10.55 23.09 0.86
N PRO A 428 -11.40 23.80 0.08
CA PRO A 428 -12.44 24.65 0.64
C PRO A 428 -13.51 23.78 1.31
N LEU A 429 -13.77 24.03 2.60
CA LEU A 429 -14.76 23.30 3.39
C LEU A 429 -16.12 24.00 3.39
N ALA A 430 -16.11 25.33 3.53
CA ALA A 430 -17.30 26.16 3.57
C ALA A 430 -17.08 27.46 2.79
N ALA A 431 -18.14 28.00 2.20
CA ALA A 431 -18.07 29.21 1.39
C ALA A 431 -19.37 30.03 1.47
N GLY A 432 -19.25 31.33 1.20
CA GLY A 432 -20.35 32.28 1.22
C GLY A 432 -20.74 32.77 2.62
N LEU A 433 -21.44 33.90 2.67
CA LEU A 433 -21.86 34.54 3.93
C LEU A 433 -22.76 33.65 4.79
N SER A 434 -23.56 32.77 4.18
CA SER A 434 -24.45 31.85 4.90
C SER A 434 -23.72 30.79 5.73
N SER A 435 -22.42 30.59 5.51
CA SER A 435 -21.60 29.66 6.29
C SER A 435 -21.03 30.27 7.57
N VAL A 436 -20.99 31.60 7.68
CA VAL A 436 -20.38 32.30 8.81
C VAL A 436 -21.13 31.97 10.11
N GLY A 437 -20.41 31.53 11.13
CA GLY A 437 -20.97 31.13 12.43
C GLY A 437 -21.69 29.78 12.44
N VAL A 438 -21.82 29.10 11.29
CA VAL A 438 -22.42 27.77 11.21
C VAL A 438 -21.39 26.73 11.63
N THR A 439 -21.75 25.88 12.59
CA THR A 439 -20.92 24.75 13.01
C THR A 439 -21.27 23.51 12.21
N LEU A 440 -20.27 22.90 11.59
CA LEU A 440 -20.35 21.62 10.89
C LEU A 440 -19.71 20.56 11.78
N ASP A 441 -20.49 19.58 12.21
CA ASP A 441 -19.94 18.37 12.81
C ASP A 441 -19.42 17.47 11.68
N LEU A 442 -18.11 17.38 11.54
CA LEU A 442 -17.48 16.60 10.48
C LEU A 442 -17.16 15.19 10.96
N ARG A 443 -17.17 14.25 10.02
CA ARG A 443 -16.63 12.90 10.20
C ARG A 443 -15.75 12.56 9.00
N VAL A 444 -14.46 12.29 9.25
CA VAL A 444 -13.45 12.16 8.20
C VAL A 444 -12.71 10.83 8.33
N GLY A 445 -12.62 10.06 7.25
CA GLY A 445 -11.94 8.75 7.27
C GLY A 445 -11.64 8.20 5.88
N PRO A 446 -11.00 7.02 5.80
CA PRO A 446 -10.62 6.40 4.53
C PRO A 446 -11.81 6.16 3.61
N ALA A 447 -11.71 6.61 2.36
CA ALA A 447 -12.76 6.40 1.36
C ALA A 447 -13.00 4.91 1.00
N ILE A 448 -12.01 4.06 1.29
CA ILE A 448 -12.07 2.60 1.10
C ILE A 448 -12.82 1.87 2.23
N SER A 449 -13.13 2.57 3.33
CA SER A 449 -13.80 2.02 4.50
C SER A 449 -15.20 2.60 4.65
N GLY A 450 -16.13 1.80 5.19
CA GLY A 450 -17.45 2.29 5.59
C GLY A 450 -17.36 3.34 6.70
N ALA A 451 -18.30 4.28 6.75
CA ALA A 451 -18.25 5.42 7.66
C ALA A 451 -18.31 5.07 9.17
N SER A 452 -18.69 3.84 9.51
CA SER A 452 -18.66 3.28 10.87
C SER A 452 -17.28 2.75 11.30
N ASP A 453 -16.29 2.74 10.40
CA ASP A 453 -14.92 2.30 10.70
C ASP A 453 -14.29 3.14 11.82
N ALA A 454 -13.51 2.49 12.67
CA ALA A 454 -12.85 3.10 13.83
C ALA A 454 -11.80 4.17 13.44
N ASN A 455 -11.33 4.17 12.19
CA ASN A 455 -10.40 5.17 11.67
C ASN A 455 -11.09 6.49 11.29
N TYR A 456 -12.41 6.60 11.36
CA TYR A 456 -13.08 7.89 11.18
C TYR A 456 -12.92 8.76 12.42
N VAL A 457 -12.47 10.00 12.21
CA VAL A 457 -12.33 11.03 13.25
C VAL A 457 -13.45 12.04 13.12
N SER A 458 -14.00 12.47 14.26
CA SER A 458 -15.00 13.53 14.33
C SER A 458 -14.40 14.84 14.84
N ILE A 459 -14.67 15.93 14.13
CA ILE A 459 -14.24 17.28 14.53
C ILE A 459 -15.38 18.28 14.29
N PRO A 460 -15.64 19.22 15.22
CA PRO A 460 -16.49 20.36 14.94
C PRO A 460 -15.69 21.39 14.13
N ALA A 461 -16.36 22.06 13.19
CA ALA A 461 -15.77 23.11 12.38
C ALA A 461 -16.74 24.29 12.24
N THR A 462 -16.39 25.44 12.81
CA THR A 462 -17.21 26.66 12.74
C THR A 462 -16.47 27.69 11.90
N ALA A 463 -17.07 28.15 10.80
CA ALA A 463 -16.43 29.12 9.93
C ALA A 463 -16.58 30.55 10.49
N THR A 464 -15.49 31.32 10.49
CA THR A 464 -15.52 32.75 10.86
C THR A 464 -15.79 33.67 9.66
N ASP A 465 -15.96 34.96 9.95
CA ASP A 465 -16.16 36.03 8.97
C ASP A 465 -14.84 36.62 8.44
N LYS A 466 -13.68 36.10 8.86
CA LYS A 466 -12.35 36.66 8.54
C LYS A 466 -12.13 36.92 7.04
N ALA A 467 -12.55 35.99 6.18
CA ALA A 467 -12.39 36.11 4.74
C ALA A 467 -13.20 37.27 4.11
N PHE A 468 -14.19 37.81 4.84
CA PHE A 468 -15.01 38.95 4.42
C PHE A 468 -14.59 40.26 5.08
N ARG A 469 -13.75 40.24 6.12
CA ARG A 469 -13.35 41.47 6.82
C ARG A 469 -12.47 42.34 5.92
N PRO A 470 -12.79 43.63 5.74
CA PRO A 470 -11.90 44.57 5.07
C PRO A 470 -10.54 44.64 5.75
N TYR A 471 -9.48 44.82 4.96
CA TYR A 471 -8.13 44.98 5.46
C TYR A 471 -7.98 46.31 6.21
N ALA A 472 -7.12 46.31 7.24
CA ALA A 472 -6.84 47.50 8.02
C ALA A 472 -6.24 48.59 7.12
N PRO A 473 -6.74 49.84 7.15
CA PRO A 473 -6.11 50.96 6.45
C PRO A 473 -4.65 51.16 6.90
N VAL A 474 -3.87 51.95 6.15
CA VAL A 474 -2.45 52.20 6.47
C VAL A 474 -2.08 53.67 6.35
N ARG A 475 -0.89 54.03 6.84
CA ARG A 475 -0.33 55.39 6.78
C ARG A 475 -1.28 56.48 7.32
N PRO A 476 -1.76 56.35 8.57
CA PRO A 476 -2.57 57.42 9.14
C PRO A 476 -1.73 58.68 9.33
N GLN A 477 -2.31 59.83 9.00
CA GLN A 477 -1.74 61.15 9.17
C GLN A 477 -2.75 62.02 9.90
N ALA A 478 -2.26 62.91 10.75
CA ALA A 478 -3.06 63.92 11.44
C ALA A 478 -2.42 65.27 11.17
N ARG A 479 -3.15 66.19 10.55
CA ARG A 479 -2.68 67.53 10.21
C ARG A 479 -3.57 68.59 10.82
N ALA A 480 -2.98 69.56 11.49
CA ALA A 480 -3.71 70.70 12.01
C ALA A 480 -4.24 71.60 10.88
N ALA A 481 -5.49 72.01 11.01
CA ALA A 481 -6.19 72.91 10.08
C ALA A 481 -7.03 73.94 10.88
N PRO A 482 -7.43 75.08 10.27
CA PRO A 482 -8.24 76.08 10.98
C PRO A 482 -9.56 75.55 11.55
N ALA A 483 -10.13 74.50 10.93
CA ALA A 483 -11.39 73.88 11.33
C ALA A 483 -11.24 72.68 12.30
N GLY A 484 -10.01 72.29 12.67
CA GLY A 484 -9.73 71.16 13.54
C GLY A 484 -8.50 70.36 13.10
N ILE A 485 -8.52 69.05 13.30
CA ILE A 485 -7.47 68.14 12.82
C ILE A 485 -8.02 67.32 11.65
N GLU A 486 -7.37 67.39 10.50
CA GLU A 486 -7.66 66.52 9.36
C GLU A 486 -6.91 65.20 9.54
N ILE A 487 -7.66 64.11 9.67
CA ILE A 487 -7.14 62.75 9.78
C ILE A 487 -7.30 62.08 8.42
N SER A 488 -6.21 61.65 7.80
CA SER A 488 -6.22 60.94 6.52
C SER A 488 -5.46 59.62 6.61
N PHE A 489 -5.79 58.69 5.72
CA PHE A 489 -5.18 57.35 5.68
C PHE A 489 -5.28 56.77 4.27
N LEU A 490 -4.61 55.66 4.02
CA LEU A 490 -4.64 54.96 2.73
C LEU A 490 -5.48 53.68 2.85
N ARG A 491 -6.41 53.50 1.91
CA ARG A 491 -7.25 52.30 1.80
C ARG A 491 -6.41 51.09 1.37
N ARG A 492 -6.79 49.90 1.84
CA ARG A 492 -6.28 48.61 1.36
C ARG A 492 -7.44 47.79 0.81
N GLY A 493 -7.19 47.05 -0.26
CA GLY A 493 -8.17 46.18 -0.89
C GLY A 493 -7.85 44.71 -0.61
N ARG A 494 -8.91 43.91 -0.42
CA ARG A 494 -8.83 42.46 -0.23
C ARG A 494 -9.01 41.68 -1.54
N ILE A 495 -9.70 42.27 -2.52
CA ILE A 495 -10.08 41.66 -3.79
C ILE A 495 -9.36 42.40 -4.90
N ASP A 496 -8.57 41.67 -5.70
CA ASP A 496 -7.90 42.15 -6.91
C ASP A 496 -7.12 43.48 -6.74
N ALA A 497 -6.52 43.67 -5.57
CA ALA A 497 -5.85 44.92 -5.18
C ALA A 497 -4.33 44.94 -5.43
N ASP A 498 -3.76 43.87 -5.99
CA ASP A 498 -2.32 43.72 -6.23
C ASP A 498 -1.88 44.17 -7.63
N ALA A 499 -2.82 44.52 -8.51
CA ALA A 499 -2.54 44.92 -9.89
C ALA A 499 -1.96 46.35 -9.95
N TRP A 500 -0.95 46.56 -10.81
CA TRP A 500 -0.25 47.84 -10.98
C TRP A 500 -0.84 48.74 -12.08
N GLU A 501 -1.62 48.15 -12.99
CA GLU A 501 -2.20 48.88 -14.13
C GLU A 501 -3.45 49.72 -13.77
N PRO A 502 -4.36 49.25 -12.89
CA PRO A 502 -5.51 50.05 -12.50
C PRO A 502 -5.12 51.36 -11.81
N ILE A 503 -5.86 52.44 -12.10
CA ILE A 503 -5.65 53.76 -11.49
C ILE A 503 -5.97 53.73 -9.99
N GLU A 504 -6.96 52.95 -9.59
CA GLU A 504 -7.43 52.79 -8.22
C GLU A 504 -7.75 51.31 -7.99
N ILE A 505 -7.43 50.78 -6.81
CA ILE A 505 -7.72 49.39 -6.47
C ILE A 505 -9.25 49.17 -6.36
N PRO A 506 -9.78 47.99 -6.68
CA PRO A 506 -11.20 47.69 -6.48
C PRO A 506 -11.66 47.91 -5.03
N LEU A 507 -12.91 48.31 -4.83
CA LEU A 507 -13.46 48.54 -3.49
C LEU A 507 -13.60 47.23 -2.70
N GLY A 508 -14.12 46.20 -3.35
CA GLY A 508 -14.38 44.89 -2.73
C GLY A 508 -15.54 44.87 -1.74
N GLU A 509 -16.20 46.01 -1.52
CA GLU A 509 -17.36 46.22 -0.63
C GLU A 509 -18.42 47.05 -1.38
N ASP A 510 -19.68 47.01 -0.92
CA ASP A 510 -20.79 47.71 -1.59
C ASP A 510 -20.68 49.25 -1.51
N VAL A 511 -20.15 49.75 -0.38
CA VAL A 511 -20.01 51.17 -0.09
C VAL A 511 -18.69 51.40 0.64
N GLU A 512 -17.99 52.48 0.29
CA GLU A 512 -16.80 52.91 1.03
C GLU A 512 -17.23 53.61 2.33
N SER A 513 -16.84 53.03 3.47
CA SER A 513 -17.18 53.55 4.79
C SER A 513 -16.11 53.21 5.81
N TYR A 514 -15.81 54.16 6.70
CA TYR A 514 -14.79 54.03 7.74
C TYR A 514 -15.33 54.42 9.11
N ARG A 515 -14.86 53.73 10.14
CA ARG A 515 -15.04 54.09 11.54
C ARG A 515 -13.69 54.45 12.15
N ILE A 516 -13.59 55.70 12.60
CA ILE A 516 -12.43 56.25 13.27
C ILE A 516 -12.77 56.40 14.75
N GLU A 517 -11.99 55.75 15.61
CA GLU A 517 -12.11 55.86 17.06
C GLU A 517 -10.90 56.59 17.60
N ILE A 518 -11.12 57.71 18.30
CA ILE A 518 -10.07 58.56 18.89
C ILE A 518 -10.12 58.34 20.40
N ALA A 519 -9.03 57.86 20.99
CA ALA A 519 -8.97 57.66 22.44
C ALA A 519 -9.03 59.01 23.16
N ARG A 520 -9.75 59.07 24.29
CA ARG A 520 -9.95 60.31 25.06
C ARG A 520 -9.45 60.15 26.49
N PRO A 521 -8.90 61.21 27.11
CA PRO A 521 -8.50 61.17 28.52
C PRO A 521 -9.68 60.90 29.46
N SER A 522 -10.88 61.33 29.08
CA SER A 522 -12.12 61.19 29.85
C SER A 522 -12.74 59.78 29.79
N GLY A 523 -12.11 58.83 29.11
CA GLY A 523 -12.56 57.44 28.98
C GLY A 523 -12.92 57.05 27.54
N GLY A 524 -14.14 56.53 27.32
CA GLY A 524 -14.54 55.88 26.06
C GLY A 524 -14.25 56.72 24.81
N PRO A 525 -13.88 56.10 23.67
CA PRO A 525 -13.37 56.82 22.51
C PRO A 525 -14.45 57.65 21.80
N ARG A 526 -14.03 58.75 21.16
CA ARG A 526 -14.89 59.45 20.20
C ARG A 526 -14.93 58.65 18.90
N LYS A 527 -16.14 58.44 18.38
CA LYS A 527 -16.37 57.70 17.13
C LYS A 527 -16.81 58.65 16.04
N ILE A 528 -16.11 58.64 14.91
CA ILE A 528 -16.45 59.42 13.72
C ILE A 528 -16.58 58.45 12.55
N VAL A 529 -17.59 58.65 11.71
CA VAL A 529 -17.79 57.87 10.48
C VAL A 529 -17.42 58.74 9.29
N SER A 530 -16.73 58.15 8.31
CA SER A 530 -16.42 58.81 7.04
C SER A 530 -16.76 57.93 5.85
N ALA A 531 -17.18 58.54 4.75
CA ALA A 531 -17.40 57.89 3.45
C ALA A 531 -16.19 58.04 2.50
N SER A 532 -15.08 58.60 3.00
CA SER A 532 -13.83 58.78 2.27
C SER A 532 -12.64 58.44 3.18
N PRO A 533 -11.43 58.22 2.64
CA PRO A 533 -10.25 57.90 3.44
C PRO A 533 -9.65 59.11 4.20
N SER A 534 -10.52 60.01 4.64
CA SER A 534 -10.22 61.22 5.38
C SER A 534 -11.40 61.62 6.28
N VAL A 535 -11.13 62.26 7.41
CA VAL A 535 -12.16 62.80 8.29
C VAL A 535 -11.68 64.04 9.02
N LEU A 536 -12.56 65.02 9.19
CA LEU A 536 -12.29 66.20 10.01
C LEU A 536 -12.67 65.92 11.46
N TYR A 537 -11.69 65.96 12.36
CA TYR A 537 -11.92 66.05 13.79
C TYR A 537 -12.08 67.52 14.18
N ALA A 538 -13.33 67.99 14.27
CA ALA A 538 -13.66 69.40 14.37
C ALA A 538 -13.14 70.05 15.67
N THR A 539 -12.76 71.33 15.61
CA THR A 539 -12.28 72.11 16.78
C THR A 539 -13.23 72.04 17.97
N ALA A 540 -14.54 72.03 17.74
CA ALA A 540 -15.53 71.93 18.81
C ALA A 540 -15.43 70.58 19.57
N ASP A 541 -15.25 69.48 18.83
CA ASP A 541 -15.10 68.15 19.45
C ASP A 541 -13.73 68.01 20.14
N ILE A 542 -12.67 68.56 19.55
CA ILE A 542 -11.33 68.63 20.18
C ILE A 542 -11.40 69.34 21.53
N ASN A 543 -12.04 70.50 21.58
CA ASN A 543 -12.19 71.26 22.83
C ASN A 543 -13.04 70.51 23.86
N ALA A 544 -14.07 69.78 23.43
CA ALA A 544 -14.90 68.97 24.31
C ALA A 544 -14.15 67.75 24.88
N ASP A 545 -13.26 67.14 24.09
CA ASP A 545 -12.59 65.89 24.45
C ASP A 545 -11.24 66.11 25.15
N PHE A 546 -10.47 67.13 24.75
CA PHE A 546 -9.11 67.42 25.22
C PHE A 546 -8.93 68.81 25.85
N GLY A 547 -9.92 69.71 25.75
CA GLY A 547 -9.84 71.11 26.22
C GLY A 547 -9.02 72.04 25.31
N SER A 548 -8.01 71.49 24.61
CA SER A 548 -7.21 72.16 23.59
C SER A 548 -6.70 71.15 22.58
N GLN A 549 -6.14 71.62 21.46
CA GLN A 549 -5.56 70.73 20.45
C GLN A 549 -4.44 69.85 21.02
N PRO A 550 -4.55 68.51 20.94
CA PRO A 550 -3.50 67.61 21.42
C PRO A 550 -2.32 67.57 20.43
N ALA A 551 -1.13 67.23 20.93
CA ALA A 551 0.08 67.08 20.10
C ALA A 551 0.11 65.75 19.31
N ALA A 552 -0.66 64.76 19.75
CA ALA A 552 -0.78 63.45 19.12
C ALA A 552 -2.16 62.84 19.40
N LEU A 553 -2.57 61.88 18.58
CA LEU A 553 -3.82 61.15 18.70
C LEU A 553 -3.56 59.64 18.72
N ASP A 554 -4.21 58.93 19.63
CA ASP A 554 -4.33 57.47 19.57
C ASP A 554 -5.58 57.10 18.78
N LEU A 555 -5.36 56.52 17.60
CA LEU A 555 -6.39 56.25 16.60
C LEU A 555 -6.60 54.74 16.46
N THR A 556 -7.87 54.35 16.35
CA THR A 556 -8.26 53.05 15.80
C THR A 556 -9.15 53.24 14.57
N ILE A 557 -8.67 52.85 13.40
CA ILE A 557 -9.34 53.08 12.12
C ILE A 557 -9.73 51.72 11.52
N ARG A 558 -10.98 51.58 11.09
CA ARG A 558 -11.50 50.38 10.43
C ARG A 558 -12.29 50.77 9.19
N GLN A 559 -12.07 50.08 8.07
CA GLN A 559 -13.05 50.07 6.98
C GLN A 559 -14.23 49.18 7.40
N VAL A 560 -15.44 49.58 7.05
CA VAL A 560 -16.69 48.92 7.46
C VAL A 560 -17.31 48.23 6.24
N SER A 561 -17.51 46.93 6.35
CA SER A 561 -18.29 46.14 5.41
C SER A 561 -19.78 46.21 5.77
N ALA A 562 -20.64 46.30 4.76
CA ALA A 562 -22.08 46.19 4.96
C ALA A 562 -22.50 44.78 5.42
N SER A 563 -21.74 43.74 5.03
CA SER A 563 -22.09 42.34 5.31
C SER A 563 -21.63 41.86 6.68
N VAL A 564 -20.42 42.24 7.11
CA VAL A 564 -19.79 41.73 8.35
C VAL A 564 -19.41 42.81 9.36
N GLY A 565 -19.67 44.09 9.04
CA GLY A 565 -19.37 45.20 9.93
C GLY A 565 -17.90 45.62 9.90
N PRO A 566 -17.32 46.09 11.02
CA PRO A 566 -15.96 46.61 11.05
C PRO A 566 -14.90 45.55 10.70
N GLY A 567 -14.01 45.89 9.77
CA GLY A 567 -12.87 45.06 9.40
C GLY A 567 -11.73 45.09 10.43
N PHE A 568 -10.54 44.69 9.98
CA PHE A 568 -9.35 44.66 10.83
C PHE A 568 -8.94 46.09 11.26
N PRO A 569 -8.51 46.29 12.52
CA PRO A 569 -8.14 47.61 13.01
C PRO A 569 -6.72 48.01 12.61
N LEU A 570 -6.58 49.23 12.13
CA LEU A 570 -5.34 49.99 12.23
C LEU A 570 -5.32 50.66 13.60
N VAL A 571 -4.38 50.29 14.47
CA VAL A 571 -4.12 50.98 15.74
C VAL A 571 -2.82 51.77 15.60
N ALA A 572 -2.87 53.08 15.81
CA ALA A 572 -1.72 53.94 15.63
C ALA A 572 -1.71 55.14 16.59
N HIS A 573 -0.53 55.47 17.10
CA HIS A 573 -0.25 56.75 17.75
C HIS A 573 0.30 57.72 16.68
N VAL A 574 -0.41 58.81 16.41
CA VAL A 574 -0.12 59.71 15.29
C VAL A 574 0.15 61.11 15.80
N PRO A 575 1.35 61.68 15.58
CA PRO A 575 1.63 63.07 15.92
C PRO A 575 0.81 64.00 15.01
N VAL A 576 0.30 65.09 15.59
CA VAL A 576 -0.42 66.13 14.85
C VAL A 576 0.61 67.09 14.25
N GLN A 577 0.65 67.16 12.92
CA GLN A 577 1.57 68.01 12.15
C GLN A 577 1.04 69.41 11.90
#